data_AF-A0A2N1RLA2-F1
#
_entry.id   AF-A0A2N1RLA2-F1
#
_cell.length_a   1.000
_cell.length_b   1.000
_cell.length_c   1.000
_cell.angle_alpha   90.00
_cell.angle_beta   90.00
_cell.angle_gamma   90.00
#
_symmetry.space_group_name_H-M   'P 1'
#
loop_
_entity.id
_entity.type
_entity.pdbx_description
1 polymer ?
#
loop_
_entity_poly.entity_id
_entity_poly.type
_entity_poly.pdbx_seq_one_letter_code
_entity_poly.pdbx_strand_id
1 'polypeptide(L)'
;MKHANIVFPMGIIVNELLTNIMKYAFIGRESGIITVSAIKNENRVVISLGDNGRGIPESINFESSTGFGLNLVGMLTSQIGGSIRIERGGGTKFVLEFMVSEP
;
A
#
# COMPACT_ATOMS: atom_id res chain seq x y z
N MET A 1 14.08 -12.54 -17.05
CA MET A 1 12.80 -11.85 -17.39
C MET A 1 11.79 -11.73 -16.23
N LYS A 2 11.88 -12.47 -15.11
CA LYS A 2 10.91 -12.35 -14.00
C LYS A 2 11.00 -11.05 -13.17
N HIS A 3 12.20 -10.46 -13.01
CA HIS A 3 12.40 -9.31 -12.11
C HIS A 3 11.87 -7.96 -12.64
N ALA A 4 11.90 -7.74 -13.95
CA ALA A 4 11.34 -6.51 -14.56
C ALA A 4 9.81 -6.41 -14.37
N ASN A 5 9.15 -7.53 -14.06
CA ASN A 5 7.70 -7.63 -14.00
C ASN A 5 7.09 -7.13 -12.67
N ILE A 6 7.90 -6.87 -11.64
CA ILE A 6 7.43 -6.42 -10.31
C ILE A 6 7.60 -4.91 -10.13
N VAL A 7 8.60 -4.30 -10.77
CA VAL A 7 8.93 -2.87 -10.58
C VAL A 7 7.77 -1.97 -10.99
N PHE A 8 7.13 -2.25 -12.13
CA PHE A 8 6.01 -1.45 -12.63
C PHE A 8 4.76 -1.56 -11.74
N PRO A 9 4.23 -2.76 -11.42
CA PRO A 9 3.12 -2.88 -10.47
C PRO A 9 3.42 -2.24 -9.11
N MET A 10 4.62 -2.47 -8.57
CA MET A 10 5.03 -1.92 -7.27
C MET A 10 5.07 -0.40 -7.27
N GLY A 11 5.62 0.22 -8.32
CA GLY A 11 5.67 1.68 -8.46
C GLY A 11 4.27 2.30 -8.48
N ILE A 12 3.33 1.68 -9.20
CA ILE A 12 1.94 2.13 -9.23
C ILE A 12 1.27 1.95 -7.87
N ILE A 13 1.42 0.79 -7.22
CA ILE A 13 0.84 0.54 -5.90
C ILE A 13 1.30 1.60 -4.90
N VAL A 14 2.61 1.83 -4.82
CA VAL A 14 3.19 2.83 -3.92
C VAL A 14 2.67 4.24 -4.24
N ASN A 15 2.62 4.61 -5.52
CA ASN A 15 2.14 5.94 -5.93
C ASN A 15 0.67 6.16 -5.57
N GLU A 16 -0.21 5.18 -5.83
CA GLU A 16 -1.63 5.29 -5.52
C GLU A 16 -1.87 5.38 -4.00
N LEU A 17 -1.17 4.57 -3.21
CA LEU A 17 -1.29 4.60 -1.76
C LEU A 17 -0.77 5.92 -1.16
N LEU A 18 0.40 6.40 -1.60
CA LEU A 18 0.92 7.71 -1.18
C LEU A 18 -0.01 8.85 -1.58
N THR A 19 -0.55 8.81 -2.79
CA THR A 19 -1.48 9.82 -3.28
C THR A 19 -2.75 9.84 -2.44
N ASN A 20 -3.28 8.67 -2.06
CA ASN A 20 -4.45 8.59 -1.18
C ASN A 20 -4.16 9.14 0.22
N ILE A 21 -2.99 8.83 0.78
CA ILE A 21 -2.57 9.40 2.07
C ILE A 21 -2.54 10.94 1.97
N MET A 22 -1.86 11.48 0.96
CA MET A 22 -1.74 12.94 0.78
C MET A 22 -3.09 13.62 0.58
N LYS A 23 -4.00 13.01 -0.19
CA LYS A 23 -5.33 13.57 -0.45
C LYS A 23 -6.25 13.53 0.77
N TYR A 24 -6.18 12.46 1.57
CA TYR A 24 -7.24 12.16 2.53
C TYR A 24 -6.81 12.14 3.98
N ALA A 25 -5.56 11.81 4.32
CA ALA A 25 -5.14 11.59 5.71
C ALA A 25 -5.06 12.89 6.53
N PHE A 26 -4.69 14.00 5.89
CA PHE A 26 -4.35 15.26 6.57
C PHE A 26 -5.33 16.41 6.31
N ILE A 27 -6.54 16.13 5.81
CA ILE A 27 -7.56 17.18 5.63
C ILE A 27 -7.85 17.84 6.98
N GLY A 28 -7.72 19.17 7.05
CA GLY A 28 -7.92 19.95 8.27
C GLY A 28 -6.75 19.89 9.25
N ARG A 29 -5.57 19.41 8.84
CA ARG A 29 -4.34 19.38 9.65
C ARG A 29 -3.26 20.23 8.98
N GLU A 30 -2.50 20.98 9.78
CA GLU A 30 -1.36 21.78 9.29
C GLU A 30 -0.12 20.94 9.00
N SER A 31 -0.01 19.78 9.62
CA SER A 31 1.11 18.85 9.44
C SER A 31 0.70 17.39 9.65
N GLY A 32 1.55 16.49 9.16
CA GLY A 32 1.36 15.05 9.21
C GLY A 32 2.67 14.31 8.95
N ILE A 33 2.71 13.05 9.32
CA ILE A 33 3.85 12.15 9.12
C ILE A 33 3.40 11.03 8.19
N ILE A 34 4.19 10.80 7.14
CA ILE A 34 4.09 9.60 6.31
C ILE A 34 5.31 8.74 6.62
N THR A 35 5.09 7.46 6.90
CA THR A 35 6.14 6.48 7.11
C THR A 35 6.14 5.49 5.95
N VAL A 36 7.30 5.29 5.34
CA VAL A 36 7.50 4.27 4.30
C VAL A 36 8.62 3.35 4.76
N SER A 37 8.38 2.04 4.73
CA SER A 37 9.37 1.04 5.08
C SER A 37 9.33 -0.13 4.11
N ALA A 38 10.48 -0.67 3.76
CA ALA A 38 10.61 -1.92 3.03
C ALA A 38 11.58 -2.83 3.77
N ILE A 39 11.17 -4.06 4.05
CA ILE A 39 11.96 -5.06 4.75
C ILE A 39 11.97 -6.31 3.87
N LYS A 40 13.16 -6.84 3.59
CA LYS A 40 13.35 -8.14 2.95
C LYS A 40 13.93 -9.10 3.98
N ASN A 41 13.25 -10.22 4.21
CA ASN A 41 13.78 -11.35 4.98
C ASN A 41 13.76 -12.58 4.09
N GLU A 42 14.95 -13.09 3.74
CA GLU A 42 15.12 -14.14 2.72
C GLU A 42 14.37 -13.77 1.42
N ASN A 43 13.38 -14.57 1.04
CA ASN A 43 12.56 -14.39 -0.16
C ASN A 43 11.29 -13.58 0.09
N ARG A 44 11.03 -13.15 1.32
CA ARG A 44 9.81 -12.42 1.68
C ARG A 44 10.08 -10.92 1.75
N VAL A 45 9.31 -10.15 0.99
CA VAL A 45 9.35 -8.69 1.00
C VAL A 45 8.08 -8.16 1.66
N VAL A 46 8.24 -7.26 2.62
CA VAL A 46 7.15 -6.50 3.25
C VAL A 46 7.40 -5.02 3.00
N ILE A 47 6.46 -4.36 2.34
CA ILE A 47 6.43 -2.91 2.16
C ILE A 47 5.28 -2.37 2.99
N SER A 48 5.53 -1.32 3.77
CA SER A 48 4.50 -0.64 4.53
C SER A 48 4.50 0.85 4.25
N LEU A 49 3.30 1.41 4.09
CA LEU A 49 3.06 2.83 3.94
C LEU A 49 2.05 3.24 5.01
N GLY A 50 2.44 4.12 5.92
CA GLY A 50 1.62 4.57 7.02
C GLY A 50 1.50 6.08 7.10
N ASP A 51 0.43 6.55 7.70
CA ASP A 51 0.20 7.94 8.07
C ASP A 51 -0.25 8.06 9.53
N ASN A 52 -0.11 9.25 10.12
CA ASN A 52 -0.68 9.59 11.42
C ASN A 52 -1.92 10.51 11.32
N GLY A 53 -2.62 10.43 10.20
CA GLY A 53 -3.77 11.24 9.87
C GLY A 53 -5.05 10.75 10.54
N ARG A 54 -6.20 11.11 9.97
CA ARG A 54 -7.53 10.76 10.51
C ARG A 54 -7.93 9.29 10.33
N GLY A 55 -7.13 8.51 9.60
CA GLY A 55 -7.43 7.12 9.28
C GLY A 55 -8.40 6.95 8.10
N ILE A 56 -8.41 5.73 7.54
CA ILE A 56 -9.35 5.31 6.50
C ILE A 56 -10.62 4.72 7.13
N PRO A 57 -11.83 5.09 6.66
CA PRO A 57 -13.08 4.50 7.16
C PRO A 57 -13.11 2.97 7.10
N GLU A 58 -13.76 2.33 8.08
CA GLU A 58 -13.95 0.87 8.13
C GLU A 58 -14.73 0.30 6.94
N SER A 59 -15.58 1.13 6.31
CA SER A 59 -16.34 0.75 5.13
C SER A 59 -15.47 0.60 3.87
N ILE A 60 -14.24 1.12 3.87
CA ILE A 60 -13.33 1.08 2.72
C ILE A 60 -12.30 -0.03 2.90
N ASN A 61 -12.43 -1.06 2.07
CA ASN A 61 -11.53 -2.21 2.02
C ASN A 61 -11.17 -2.52 0.56
N PHE A 62 -10.14 -3.34 0.32
CA PHE A 62 -9.72 -3.70 -1.04
C PHE A 62 -10.75 -4.58 -1.79
N GLU A 63 -11.57 -5.34 -1.07
CA GLU A 63 -12.59 -6.22 -1.65
C GLU A 63 -13.92 -5.52 -1.93
N SER A 64 -14.19 -4.41 -1.22
CA SER A 64 -15.47 -3.69 -1.27
C SER A 64 -15.34 -2.23 -1.70
N SER A 65 -14.15 -1.81 -2.09
CA SER A 65 -13.88 -0.43 -2.51
C SER A 65 -14.60 -0.09 -3.81
N THR A 66 -15.33 1.02 -3.80
CA THR A 66 -15.89 1.63 -5.01
C THR A 66 -14.87 2.51 -5.76
N GLY A 67 -13.72 2.77 -5.14
CA GLY A 67 -12.67 3.61 -5.70
C GLY A 67 -11.76 2.86 -6.67
N PHE A 68 -11.64 3.38 -7.89
CA PHE A 68 -10.76 2.85 -8.94
C PHE A 68 -9.32 2.61 -8.45
N GLY A 69 -8.75 3.54 -7.68
CA GLY A 69 -7.36 3.46 -7.20
C GLY A 69 -7.09 2.26 -6.28
N LEU A 70 -7.95 1.99 -5.30
CA LEU A 70 -7.77 0.84 -4.42
C LEU A 70 -8.05 -0.49 -5.13
N ASN A 71 -8.96 -0.50 -6.12
CA ASN A 71 -9.20 -1.67 -6.96
C ASN A 71 -7.99 -1.98 -7.84
N LEU A 72 -7.34 -0.95 -8.41
CA LEU A 72 -6.08 -1.06 -9.13
C LEU A 72 -4.96 -1.62 -8.23
N VAL A 73 -4.85 -1.12 -7.00
CA VAL A 73 -3.88 -1.64 -6.01
C VAL A 73 -4.12 -3.12 -5.72
N GLY A 74 -5.38 -3.53 -5.48
CA GLY A 74 -5.74 -4.93 -5.25
C GLY A 74 -5.36 -5.83 -6.44
N MET A 75 -5.74 -5.42 -7.65
CA MET A 75 -5.43 -6.16 -8.88
C MET A 75 -3.91 -6.31 -9.10
N LEU A 76 -3.14 -5.22 -8.97
CA LEU A 76 -1.69 -5.26 -9.15
C LEU A 76 -1.00 -6.08 -8.06
N THR A 77 -1.53 -6.06 -6.83
CA THR A 77 -1.06 -6.91 -5.74
C THR A 77 -1.24 -8.39 -6.08
N SER A 78 -2.41 -8.77 -6.60
CA SER A 78 -2.65 -10.13 -7.09
C SER A 78 -1.75 -10.51 -8.26
N GLN A 79 -1.48 -9.57 -9.18
CA GLN A 79 -0.60 -9.79 -10.34
C GLN A 79 0.83 -10.14 -9.94
N ILE A 80 1.35 -9.56 -8.85
CA ILE A 80 2.68 -9.90 -8.32
C ILE A 80 2.66 -11.10 -7.37
N GLY A 81 1.52 -11.80 -7.23
CA GLY A 81 1.35 -12.93 -6.32
C GLY A 81 1.48 -12.53 -4.85
N GLY A 82 1.13 -11.29 -4.51
CA GLY A 82 1.21 -10.75 -3.16
C GLY A 82 -0.13 -10.70 -2.43
N SER A 83 -0.08 -10.18 -1.22
CA SER A 83 -1.24 -9.81 -0.41
C SER A 83 -1.09 -8.40 0.12
N ILE A 84 -2.21 -7.70 0.31
CA ILE A 84 -2.23 -6.37 0.90
C ILE A 84 -3.32 -6.27 1.96
N ARG A 85 -3.01 -5.62 3.07
CA ARG A 85 -3.95 -5.39 4.17
C ARG A 85 -3.86 -3.97 4.71
N ILE A 86 -4.93 -3.54 5.36
CA ILE A 86 -5.05 -2.23 6.01
C ILE A 86 -4.99 -2.46 7.52
N GLU A 87 -4.07 -1.78 8.19
CA GLU A 87 -4.02 -1.62 9.64
C GLU A 87 -4.57 -0.24 9.99
N ARG A 88 -5.48 -0.20 10.97
CA ARG A 88 -6.10 1.03 11.49
C ARG A 88 -5.67 1.23 12.94
N GLY A 89 -5.42 2.48 13.32
CA GLY A 89 -5.03 2.84 14.68
C GLY A 89 -3.99 3.95 14.70
N GLY A 90 -4.39 5.14 15.15
CA GLY A 90 -3.51 6.33 15.11
C GLY A 90 -3.24 6.88 13.69
N GLY A 91 -4.00 6.42 12.69
CA GLY A 91 -3.87 6.74 11.27
C GLY A 91 -4.20 5.52 10.40
N THR A 92 -3.70 5.50 9.16
CA THR A 92 -3.83 4.34 8.26
C THR A 92 -2.45 3.75 7.99
N LYS A 93 -2.35 2.41 7.93
CA LYS A 93 -1.15 1.75 7.43
C LYS A 93 -1.50 0.64 6.46
N PHE A 94 -0.97 0.73 5.25
CA PHE A 94 -1.05 -0.31 4.23
C PHE A 94 0.17 -1.21 4.35
N VAL A 95 -0.04 -2.53 4.33
CA VAL A 95 1.02 -3.53 4.40
C VAL A 95 0.90 -4.44 3.19
N LEU A 96 1.84 -4.31 2.25
CA LEU A 96 1.99 -5.15 1.06
C LEU A 96 3.05 -6.22 1.35
N GLU A 97 2.75 -7.46 1.00
CA GLU A 97 3.62 -8.61 1.20
C GLU A 97 3.66 -9.47 -0.05
N PHE A 98 4.86 -9.87 -0.49
CA PHE A 98 5.04 -10.77 -1.62
C PHE A 98 6.37 -11.52 -1.54
N MET A 99 6.48 -12.57 -2.35
CA MET A 99 7.69 -13.38 -2.45
C MET A 99 8.52 -12.96 -3.66
N VAL A 100 9.84 -12.87 -3.49
CA VAL A 100 10.82 -12.70 -4.56
C VAL A 100 11.70 -13.93 -4.61
N SER A 101 11.92 -14.49 -5.80
CA SER A 101 12.95 -15.52 -5.99
C SER A 101 14.33 -14.89 -5.92
N GLU A 102 15.30 -15.56 -5.32
CA GLU A 102 16.71 -15.22 -5.49
C GLU A 102 17.09 -15.27 -6.99
N PRO A 103 18.01 -14.39 -7.44
CA PRO A 103 18.52 -14.40 -8.80
C PRO A 103 19.23 -15.71 -9.16
#